data_AF-A0A956N1E1-F1
#
_entry.id   AF-A0A956N1E1-F1
#
_cell.length_a   1.000
_cell.length_b   1.000
_cell.length_c   1.000
_cell.angle_alpha   90.00
_cell.angle_beta   90.00
_cell.angle_gamma   90.00
#
_symmetry.space_group_name_H-M   'P 1'
#
loop_
_entity.id
_entity.type
_entity.pdbx_description
1 polymer ?
#
loop_
_entity_poly.entity_id
_entity_poly.type
_entity_poly.pdbx_seq_one_letter_code
_entity_poly.pdbx_strand_id
1 'polypeptide(L)'
;MKPKWSIISLFFLFFVASVGTLLRSAQFIPKHFIFQNLVHAHSHIGFQGCIYTSLFLFLTTSYLTQQQIENGKYILQFKLTVFILLAILLAFAIQGYALFSIIFSTIFQLFNYWFIIRFFKDTRQKKAWSLVFIKTGLIVGILSTLMPFLIGFLAAKGFNGTEIYHAAVYAFLHLQYNGWFLFVVIGLLLQYVEERQIKYKTTPIKYFYILMSVAVIPAISLSFLGMSFSRYFLIPAYFVAIIQLVALFCFLKSFSGVWKSITVQNSQWIQSLWWIFIASFIFKMILQSLSVIPLFNALAFNNKLIILAYLHLNFLGIFTPFILFILFTKQWLPLNHFTKMALLLF
;
A
#
# COMPACT_ATOMS: atom_id res chain seq x y z
N MET A 1 15.74 15.03 0.14
CA MET A 1 14.84 15.34 1.28
C MET A 1 15.51 14.89 2.57
N LYS A 2 15.23 15.52 3.71
CA LYS A 2 15.96 15.22 4.96
C LYS A 2 15.42 13.93 5.60
N PRO A 3 16.26 12.96 5.99
CA PRO A 3 15.84 11.72 6.65
C PRO A 3 14.87 11.93 7.81
N LYS A 4 15.08 12.99 8.61
CA LYS A 4 14.23 13.37 9.76
C LYS A 4 12.75 13.55 9.44
N TRP A 5 12.37 13.71 8.17
CA TRP A 5 10.97 13.86 7.76
C TRP A 5 10.20 12.54 7.88
N SER A 6 10.88 11.39 7.98
CA SER A 6 10.27 10.08 8.25
C SER A 6 9.51 10.04 9.57
N ILE A 7 9.84 10.93 10.53
CA ILE A 7 9.13 11.04 11.81
C ILE A 7 7.65 11.38 11.61
N ILE A 8 7.31 12.08 10.53
CA ILE A 8 5.93 12.42 10.18
C ILE A 8 5.16 11.14 9.79
N SER A 9 5.77 10.29 8.96
CA SER A 9 5.19 8.99 8.60
C SER A 9 5.01 8.08 9.81
N LEU A 10 6.00 8.05 10.72
CA LEU A 10 5.93 7.28 11.97
C LEU A 10 4.88 7.83 12.93
N PHE A 11 4.71 9.15 12.99
CA PHE A 11 3.63 9.77 13.76
C PHE A 11 2.24 9.34 13.23
N PHE A 12 2.04 9.34 11.91
CA PHE A 12 0.81 8.82 11.33
C PHE A 12 0.62 7.32 11.59
N LEU A 13 1.69 6.52 11.55
CA LEU A 13 1.61 5.10 11.93
C LEU A 13 1.17 4.94 13.40
N PHE A 14 1.78 5.68 14.33
CA PHE A 14 1.39 5.67 15.74
C PHE A 14 -0.08 6.07 15.93
N PHE A 15 -0.52 7.13 15.25
CA PHE A 15 -1.91 7.58 15.28
C PHE A 15 -2.86 6.49 14.78
N VAL A 16 -2.55 5.88 13.63
CA VAL A 16 -3.37 4.83 13.01
C VAL A 16 -3.45 3.60 13.90
N ALA A 17 -2.33 3.18 14.50
CA ALA A 17 -2.30 2.09 15.47
C ALA A 17 -3.17 2.40 16.69
N SER A 18 -3.04 3.60 17.26
CA SER A 18 -3.82 4.04 18.43
C SER A 18 -5.33 4.04 18.15
N VAL A 19 -5.75 4.64 17.02
CA VAL A 19 -7.15 4.65 16.60
C VAL A 19 -7.64 3.25 16.24
N GLY A 20 -6.80 2.42 15.62
CA GLY A 20 -7.13 1.02 15.32
C GLY A 20 -7.42 0.21 16.58
N THR A 21 -6.60 0.37 17.61
CA THR A 21 -6.82 -0.24 18.94
C THR A 21 -8.11 0.26 19.57
N LEU A 22 -8.37 1.58 19.54
CA LEU A 22 -9.61 2.16 20.03
C LEU A 22 -10.85 1.60 19.31
N LEU A 23 -10.78 1.43 17.98
CA LEU A 23 -11.86 0.86 17.17
C LEU A 23 -12.14 -0.61 17.52
N ARG A 24 -11.12 -1.38 17.92
CA ARG A 24 -11.30 -2.75 18.43
C ARG A 24 -11.91 -2.77 19.83
N SER A 25 -11.59 -1.75 20.62
CA SER A 25 -12.17 -1.47 21.93
C SER A 25 -13.48 -0.68 21.81
N ALA A 26 -14.38 -1.07 20.89
CA ALA A 26 -15.55 -0.26 20.49
C ALA A 26 -16.44 0.17 21.67
N GLN A 27 -16.53 -0.65 22.72
CA GLN A 27 -17.26 -0.33 23.97
C GLN A 27 -16.70 0.87 24.75
N PHE A 28 -15.44 1.24 24.52
CA PHE A 28 -14.75 2.37 25.16
C PHE A 28 -14.70 3.62 24.27
N ILE A 29 -15.34 3.60 23.10
CA ILE A 29 -15.39 4.78 22.24
C ILE A 29 -16.28 5.84 22.90
N PRO A 30 -15.77 7.05 23.16
CA PRO A 30 -16.58 8.12 23.74
C PRO A 30 -17.81 8.41 22.88
N LYS A 31 -18.96 8.68 23.52
CA LYS A 31 -20.25 8.92 22.83
C LYS A 31 -20.21 10.07 21.80
N HIS A 32 -19.25 10.98 21.92
CA HIS A 32 -19.06 12.10 20.99
C HIS A 32 -18.42 11.68 19.65
N PHE A 33 -17.80 10.50 19.57
CA PHE A 33 -17.23 9.99 18.33
C PHE A 33 -18.19 9.02 17.64
N ILE A 34 -18.44 9.26 16.36
CA ILE A 34 -19.19 8.35 15.51
C ILE A 34 -18.23 7.26 15.02
N PHE A 35 -18.51 6.00 15.35
CA PHE A 35 -17.66 4.85 15.00
C PHE A 35 -17.25 4.85 13.52
N GLN A 36 -18.21 5.08 12.62
CA GLN A 36 -17.97 5.06 11.18
C GLN A 36 -17.06 6.20 10.72
N ASN A 37 -17.16 7.37 11.33
CA ASN A 37 -16.28 8.52 11.06
C ASN A 37 -14.83 8.19 11.45
N LEU A 38 -14.64 7.56 12.60
CA LEU A 38 -13.31 7.10 13.04
C LEU A 38 -12.74 6.01 12.12
N VAL A 39 -13.57 5.10 11.61
CA VAL A 39 -13.14 4.09 10.62
C VAL A 39 -12.66 4.77 9.33
N HIS A 40 -13.39 5.77 8.83
CA HIS A 40 -12.96 6.54 7.67
C HIS A 40 -11.64 7.29 7.95
N ALA A 41 -11.53 8.01 9.06
CA ALA A 41 -10.30 8.69 9.45
C ALA A 41 -9.11 7.72 9.55
N HIS A 42 -9.28 6.58 10.24
CA HIS A 42 -8.27 5.54 10.40
C HIS A 42 -7.77 5.03 9.05
N SER A 43 -8.68 4.62 8.17
CA SER A 43 -8.33 4.07 6.86
C SER A 43 -7.62 5.09 5.96
N HIS A 44 -8.09 6.34 5.90
CA HIS A 44 -7.46 7.40 5.10
C HIS A 44 -6.06 7.74 5.62
N ILE A 45 -5.85 7.84 6.93
CA ILE A 45 -4.53 8.14 7.49
C ILE A 45 -3.59 6.93 7.45
N GLY A 46 -4.09 5.71 7.55
CA GLY A 46 -3.27 4.51 7.31
C GLY A 46 -2.72 4.51 5.88
N PHE A 47 -3.60 4.78 4.91
CA PHE A 47 -3.27 4.75 3.50
C PHE A 47 -2.37 5.93 3.06
N GLN A 48 -2.86 7.15 3.32
CA GLN A 48 -2.29 8.39 2.81
C GLN A 48 -1.34 9.07 3.82
N GLY A 49 -1.59 8.89 5.11
CA GLY A 49 -0.73 9.41 6.17
C GLY A 49 0.54 8.60 6.33
N CYS A 50 0.42 7.28 6.55
CA CYS A 50 1.57 6.41 6.80
C CYS A 50 2.26 5.97 5.51
N ILE A 51 1.56 5.24 4.64
CA ILE A 51 2.22 4.58 3.49
C ILE A 51 2.62 5.58 2.43
N TYR A 52 1.69 6.41 1.97
CA TYR A 52 1.99 7.39 0.92
C TYR A 52 3.17 8.30 1.28
N THR A 53 3.19 8.88 2.49
CA THR A 53 4.28 9.80 2.88
C THR A 53 5.62 9.06 2.96
N SER A 54 5.63 7.82 3.44
CA SER A 54 6.83 6.97 3.46
C SER A 54 7.36 6.73 2.05
N LEU A 55 6.48 6.31 1.14
CA LEU A 55 6.84 6.06 -0.26
C LEU A 55 7.30 7.34 -0.96
N PHE A 56 6.66 8.48 -0.72
CA PHE A 56 7.08 9.78 -1.24
C PHE A 56 8.53 10.09 -0.82
N LEU A 57 8.84 9.94 0.47
CA LEU A 57 10.21 10.18 0.98
C LEU A 57 11.21 9.21 0.35
N PHE A 58 10.91 7.91 0.32
CA PHE A 58 11.80 6.92 -0.26
C PHE A 58 12.07 7.19 -1.75
N LEU A 59 11.02 7.40 -2.54
CA LEU A 59 11.13 7.66 -3.98
C LEU A 59 11.98 8.90 -4.26
N THR A 60 11.73 10.00 -3.56
CA THR A 60 12.50 11.24 -3.77
C THR A 60 13.97 11.08 -3.36
N THR A 61 14.25 10.42 -2.23
CA THR A 61 15.65 10.23 -1.78
C THR A 61 16.43 9.19 -2.57
N SER A 62 15.76 8.15 -3.08
CA SER A 62 16.39 7.07 -3.83
C SER A 62 16.65 7.44 -5.29
N TYR A 63 15.80 8.29 -5.88
CA TYR A 63 15.84 8.54 -7.32
C TYR A 63 16.05 9.98 -7.74
N LEU A 64 16.09 10.96 -6.85
CA LEU A 64 16.25 12.37 -7.24
C LEU A 64 17.52 12.97 -6.66
N THR A 65 18.20 13.79 -7.45
CA THR A 65 19.31 14.63 -6.96
C THR A 65 18.76 15.83 -6.18
N GLN A 66 19.61 16.48 -5.38
CA GLN A 66 19.20 17.68 -4.63
C GLN A 66 18.65 18.78 -5.57
N GLN A 67 19.30 19.01 -6.70
CA GLN A 67 18.86 19.96 -7.72
C GLN A 67 17.47 19.61 -8.28
N GLN A 68 17.19 18.32 -8.55
CA GLN A 68 15.87 17.88 -9.01
C GLN A 68 14.80 18.08 -7.94
N ILE A 69 15.14 17.84 -6.66
CA ILE A 69 14.25 18.04 -5.52
C ILE A 69 13.84 19.51 -5.38
N GLU A 70 14.79 20.43 -5.53
CA GLU A 70 14.56 21.87 -5.47
C GLU A 70 13.75 22.37 -6.67
N ASN A 71 14.20 22.06 -7.89
CA ASN A 71 13.52 22.48 -9.12
C ASN A 71 12.10 21.91 -9.25
N GLY A 72 11.88 20.70 -8.76
CA GLY A 72 10.57 20.06 -8.73
C GLY A 72 9.67 20.51 -7.57
N LYS A 73 10.20 21.32 -6.63
CA LYS A 73 9.48 21.77 -5.42
C LYS A 73 8.95 20.62 -4.55
N TYR A 74 9.64 19.49 -4.49
CA TYR A 74 9.16 18.29 -3.75
C TYR A 74 9.00 18.53 -2.25
N ILE A 75 9.82 19.42 -1.67
CA ILE A 75 9.69 19.84 -0.27
C ILE A 75 8.35 20.56 -0.04
N LEU A 76 7.95 21.44 -0.97
CA LEU A 76 6.66 22.13 -0.91
C LEU A 76 5.51 21.14 -1.10
N GLN A 77 5.60 20.27 -2.11
CA GLN A 77 4.62 19.20 -2.36
C GLN A 77 4.36 18.39 -1.10
N PHE A 78 5.42 17.89 -0.45
CA PHE A 78 5.28 17.08 0.75
C PHE A 78 4.67 17.86 1.91
N LYS A 79 5.06 19.13 2.14
CA LYS A 79 4.47 19.96 3.21
C LYS A 79 2.98 20.20 2.99
N LEU A 80 2.59 20.53 1.76
CA LEU A 80 1.17 20.71 1.40
C LEU A 80 0.40 19.41 1.55
N THR A 81 1.01 18.28 1.19
CA THR A 81 0.41 16.96 1.43
C THR A 81 0.24 16.66 2.91
N VAL A 82 1.22 16.94 3.78
CA VAL A 82 1.06 16.73 5.22
C VAL A 82 -0.06 17.63 5.78
N PHE A 83 -0.12 18.88 5.34
CA PHE A 83 -1.20 19.79 5.74
C PHE A 83 -2.58 19.27 5.33
N ILE A 84 -2.74 18.83 4.07
CA ILE A 84 -4.04 18.30 3.61
C ILE A 84 -4.39 16.99 4.32
N LEU A 85 -3.42 16.16 4.70
CA LEU A 85 -3.65 14.94 5.47
C LEU A 85 -4.20 15.22 6.87
N LEU A 86 -3.71 16.28 7.53
CA LEU A 86 -4.28 16.72 8.81
C LEU A 86 -5.72 17.23 8.63
N ALA A 87 -6.00 17.94 7.54
CA ALA A 87 -7.36 18.37 7.21
C ALA A 87 -8.30 17.18 6.91
N ILE A 88 -7.82 16.18 6.16
CA ILE A 88 -8.53 14.92 5.90
C ILE A 88 -8.83 14.19 7.20
N LEU A 89 -7.85 14.09 8.11
CA LEU A 89 -8.04 13.47 9.42
C LEU A 89 -9.19 14.13 10.19
N LEU A 90 -9.12 15.45 10.35
CA LEU A 90 -10.12 16.21 11.10
C LEU A 90 -11.51 16.14 10.43
N ALA A 91 -11.56 16.31 9.10
CA ALA A 91 -12.82 16.25 8.37
C ALA A 91 -13.48 14.88 8.51
N PHE A 92 -12.77 13.79 8.27
CA PHE A 92 -13.36 12.46 8.42
C PHE A 92 -13.75 12.14 9.86
N ALA A 93 -12.95 12.55 10.85
CA ALA A 93 -13.28 12.31 12.26
C ALA A 93 -14.57 13.05 12.70
N ILE A 94 -14.78 14.28 12.23
CA ILE A 94 -15.92 15.13 12.64
C ILE A 94 -17.18 14.79 11.83
N GLN A 95 -17.11 14.79 10.51
CA GLN A 95 -18.28 14.71 9.63
C GLN A 95 -18.38 13.41 8.82
N GLY A 96 -17.40 12.51 8.92
CA GLY A 96 -17.38 11.27 8.14
C GLY A 96 -17.23 11.55 6.65
N TYR A 97 -17.88 10.72 5.82
CA TYR A 97 -17.86 10.86 4.37
C TYR A 97 -18.85 11.95 3.92
N ALA A 98 -18.41 13.21 3.92
CA ALA A 98 -19.21 14.39 3.59
C ALA A 98 -18.40 15.43 2.79
N LEU A 99 -18.96 16.64 2.59
CA LEU A 99 -18.42 17.63 1.66
C LEU A 99 -16.93 17.96 1.88
N PHE A 100 -16.54 18.40 3.08
CA PHE A 100 -15.14 18.79 3.35
C PHE A 100 -14.14 17.64 3.22
N SER A 101 -14.49 16.43 3.67
CA SER A 101 -13.63 15.25 3.55
C SER A 101 -13.46 14.83 2.08
N ILE A 102 -14.49 14.99 1.25
CA ILE A 102 -14.40 14.80 -0.20
C ILE A 102 -13.48 15.87 -0.81
N ILE A 103 -13.70 17.16 -0.52
CA ILE A 103 -12.88 18.26 -1.03
C ILE A 103 -11.40 18.05 -0.69
N PHE A 104 -11.08 17.79 0.58
CA PHE A 104 -9.69 17.60 0.99
C PHE A 104 -9.08 16.34 0.39
N SER A 105 -9.84 15.25 0.25
CA SER A 105 -9.38 14.03 -0.44
C SER A 105 -9.12 14.28 -1.93
N THR A 106 -9.94 15.10 -2.59
CA THR A 106 -9.73 15.52 -3.98
C THR A 106 -8.47 16.38 -4.10
N ILE A 107 -8.26 17.34 -3.21
CA ILE A 107 -7.04 18.17 -3.18
C ILE A 107 -5.80 17.30 -2.97
N PHE A 108 -5.85 16.33 -2.05
CA PHE A 108 -4.78 15.35 -1.86
C PHE A 108 -4.46 14.62 -3.18
N GLN A 109 -5.50 14.21 -3.92
CA GLN A 109 -5.29 13.52 -5.19
C GLN A 109 -4.66 14.42 -6.26
N LEU A 110 -4.99 15.72 -6.29
CA LEU A 110 -4.33 16.69 -7.17
C LEU A 110 -2.84 16.85 -6.82
N PHE A 111 -2.49 16.91 -5.54
CA PHE A 111 -1.09 16.91 -5.10
C PHE A 111 -0.38 15.61 -5.46
N ASN A 112 -1.06 14.47 -5.35
CA ASN A 112 -0.52 13.19 -5.78
C ASN A 112 -0.22 13.18 -7.29
N TYR A 113 -1.12 13.70 -8.14
CA TYR A 113 -0.84 13.82 -9.57
C TYR A 113 0.33 14.75 -9.86
N TRP A 114 0.40 15.88 -9.16
CA TRP A 114 1.53 16.81 -9.30
C TRP A 114 2.85 16.11 -8.98
N PHE A 115 2.90 15.33 -7.90
CA PHE A 115 4.04 14.50 -7.55
C PHE A 115 4.40 13.50 -8.64
N ILE A 116 3.44 12.69 -9.11
CA ILE A 116 3.70 11.63 -10.09
C ILE A 116 4.21 12.22 -11.42
N ILE A 117 3.55 13.26 -11.93
CA ILE A 117 3.95 13.92 -13.17
C ILE A 117 5.36 14.48 -13.05
N ARG A 118 5.69 15.13 -11.92
CA ARG A 118 7.02 15.68 -11.69
C ARG A 118 8.08 14.57 -11.56
N PHE A 119 7.78 13.51 -10.81
CA PHE A 119 8.66 12.36 -10.64
C PHE A 119 8.96 11.67 -11.97
N PHE A 120 7.97 11.55 -12.87
CA PHE A 120 8.16 10.97 -14.19
C PHE A 120 9.09 11.82 -15.06
N LYS A 121 8.94 13.14 -15.01
CA LYS A 121 9.82 14.09 -15.72
C LYS A 121 11.26 13.99 -15.21
N ASP A 122 11.47 14.04 -13.91
CA ASP A 122 12.82 14.06 -13.31
C ASP A 122 13.53 12.69 -13.39
N THR A 123 12.78 11.59 -13.57
CA THR A 123 13.34 10.24 -13.72
C THR A 123 13.28 9.72 -15.16
N ARG A 124 13.01 10.58 -16.16
CA ARG A 124 12.85 10.16 -17.57
C ARG A 124 14.09 9.46 -18.13
N GLN A 125 15.27 9.98 -17.83
CA GLN A 125 16.54 9.47 -18.36
C GLN A 125 17.11 8.28 -17.57
N LYS A 126 16.54 7.97 -16.41
CA LYS A 126 17.02 6.88 -15.55
C LYS A 126 16.47 5.55 -16.05
N LYS A 127 17.36 4.58 -16.26
CA LYS A 127 17.02 3.22 -16.71
C LYS A 127 17.41 2.24 -15.62
N ALA A 128 16.43 1.74 -14.88
CA ALA A 128 16.60 0.69 -13.87
C ALA A 128 15.33 -0.15 -13.79
N TRP A 129 15.47 -1.47 -13.57
CA TRP A 129 14.31 -2.36 -13.43
C TRP A 129 13.45 -1.96 -12.23
N SER A 130 14.09 -1.58 -11.13
CA SER A 130 13.43 -1.00 -9.95
C SER A 130 12.49 0.18 -10.30
N LEU A 131 12.93 1.07 -11.20
CA LEU A 131 12.14 2.22 -11.63
C LEU A 131 10.97 1.85 -12.56
N VAL A 132 11.09 0.77 -13.33
CA VAL A 132 9.98 0.26 -14.16
C VAL A 132 8.81 -0.14 -13.26
N PHE A 133 9.08 -0.93 -12.20
CA PHE A 133 8.07 -1.28 -11.20
C PHE A 133 7.43 -0.06 -10.57
N ILE A 134 8.24 0.90 -10.11
CA ILE A 134 7.74 2.13 -9.48
C ILE A 134 6.82 2.90 -10.41
N LYS A 135 7.24 3.13 -11.67
CA LYS A 135 6.42 3.88 -12.64
C LYS A 135 5.11 3.15 -12.93
N THR A 136 5.13 1.83 -13.08
CA THR A 136 3.90 1.04 -13.24
C THR A 136 2.99 1.16 -12.03
N GLY A 137 3.52 1.07 -10.81
CA GLY A 137 2.75 1.29 -9.59
C GLY A 137 2.12 2.68 -9.53
N LEU A 138 2.87 3.74 -9.85
CA LEU A 138 2.34 5.10 -9.89
C LEU A 138 1.25 5.29 -10.97
N ILE A 139 1.37 4.66 -12.14
CA ILE A 139 0.33 4.66 -13.18
C ILE A 139 -0.94 3.96 -12.68
N VAL A 140 -0.81 2.78 -12.07
CA VAL A 140 -1.95 2.07 -11.49
C VAL A 140 -2.56 2.87 -10.34
N GLY A 141 -1.74 3.61 -9.59
CA GLY A 141 -2.19 4.57 -8.59
C GLY A 141 -3.06 5.67 -9.17
N ILE A 142 -2.69 6.25 -10.31
CA ILE A 142 -3.56 7.19 -11.06
C ILE A 142 -4.83 6.48 -11.53
N LEU A 143 -4.73 5.29 -12.11
CA LEU A 143 -5.91 4.56 -12.58
C LEU A 143 -6.92 4.28 -11.45
N SER A 144 -6.42 3.96 -10.26
CA SER A 144 -7.25 3.64 -9.10
C SER A 144 -8.16 4.79 -8.66
N THR A 145 -7.84 6.04 -9.00
CA THR A 145 -8.60 7.22 -8.56
C THR A 145 -9.95 7.34 -9.25
N LEU A 146 -10.14 6.64 -10.37
CA LEU A 146 -11.45 6.51 -11.01
C LEU A 146 -12.47 5.91 -10.05
N MET A 147 -12.03 5.01 -9.16
CA MET A 147 -12.92 4.32 -8.23
C MET A 147 -13.45 5.23 -7.12
N PRO A 148 -12.65 6.06 -6.41
CA PRO A 148 -13.17 7.07 -5.49
C PRO A 148 -14.16 8.05 -6.11
N PHE A 149 -13.96 8.47 -7.37
CA PHE A 149 -14.95 9.30 -8.07
C PHE A 149 -16.25 8.53 -8.31
N LEU A 150 -16.18 7.27 -8.73
CA LEU A 150 -17.34 6.40 -8.86
C LEU A 150 -18.05 6.16 -7.51
N ILE A 151 -17.30 5.93 -6.43
CA ILE A 151 -17.82 5.76 -5.07
C ILE A 151 -18.57 7.03 -4.65
N GLY A 152 -17.98 8.21 -4.85
CA GLY A 152 -18.63 9.49 -4.54
C GLY A 152 -19.89 9.72 -5.36
N PHE A 153 -19.87 9.39 -6.66
CA PHE A 153 -21.04 9.46 -7.53
C PHE A 153 -22.17 8.51 -7.09
N LEU A 154 -21.84 7.25 -6.79
CA LEU A 154 -22.79 6.25 -6.30
C LEU A 154 -23.39 6.67 -4.95
N ALA A 155 -22.56 7.21 -4.05
CA ALA A 155 -23.02 7.74 -2.78
C ALA A 155 -24.01 8.90 -2.94
N ALA A 156 -23.70 9.85 -3.83
CA ALA A 156 -24.58 10.99 -4.13
C ALA A 156 -25.91 10.56 -4.78
N LYS A 157 -25.92 9.44 -5.50
CA LYS A 157 -27.12 8.83 -6.08
C LYS A 157 -27.89 7.91 -5.12
N GLY A 158 -27.45 7.78 -3.86
CA GLY A 158 -28.14 6.96 -2.86
C GLY A 158 -27.83 5.46 -2.92
N PHE A 159 -26.83 5.03 -3.69
CA PHE A 159 -26.41 3.63 -3.80
C PHE A 159 -25.47 3.16 -2.68
N ASN A 160 -25.36 3.90 -1.58
CA ASN A 160 -24.52 3.52 -0.44
C ASN A 160 -24.91 2.14 0.09
N GLY A 161 -23.91 1.27 0.30
CA GLY A 161 -24.12 -0.09 0.83
C GLY A 161 -24.65 -1.12 -0.17
N THR A 162 -24.88 -0.74 -1.43
CA THR A 162 -25.24 -1.69 -2.49
C THR A 162 -24.03 -2.49 -2.99
N GLU A 163 -24.27 -3.60 -3.70
CA GLU A 163 -23.18 -4.40 -4.26
C GLU A 163 -22.31 -3.60 -5.25
N ILE A 164 -22.89 -2.73 -6.07
CA ILE A 164 -22.11 -1.90 -7.01
C ILE A 164 -21.21 -0.89 -6.28
N TYR A 165 -21.68 -0.35 -5.14
CA TYR A 165 -20.87 0.51 -4.28
C TYR A 165 -19.71 -0.27 -3.66
N HIS A 166 -19.97 -1.47 -3.12
CA HIS A 166 -18.93 -2.34 -2.58
C HIS A 166 -17.95 -2.82 -3.65
N ALA A 167 -18.40 -3.10 -4.87
CA ALA A 167 -17.54 -3.41 -6.00
C ALA A 167 -16.58 -2.28 -6.32
N ALA A 168 -17.05 -1.03 -6.33
CA ALA A 168 -16.19 0.13 -6.54
C ALA A 168 -15.15 0.28 -5.40
N VAL A 169 -15.57 0.08 -4.14
CA VAL A 169 -14.64 0.09 -2.98
C VAL A 169 -13.59 -1.02 -3.08
N TYR A 170 -13.98 -2.24 -3.43
CA TYR A 170 -13.05 -3.36 -3.55
C TYR A 170 -12.10 -3.21 -4.73
N ALA A 171 -12.60 -2.72 -5.88
CA ALA A 171 -11.77 -2.39 -7.03
C ALA A 171 -10.76 -1.28 -6.69
N PHE A 172 -11.18 -0.24 -5.96
CA PHE A 172 -10.27 0.79 -5.44
C PHE A 172 -9.16 0.16 -4.61
N LEU A 173 -9.53 -0.58 -3.56
CA LEU A 173 -8.58 -1.18 -2.63
C LEU A 173 -7.63 -2.14 -3.34
N HIS A 174 -8.13 -2.95 -4.27
CA HIS A 174 -7.31 -3.85 -5.08
C HIS A 174 -6.26 -3.07 -5.89
N LEU A 175 -6.67 -2.07 -6.68
CA LEU A 175 -5.74 -1.27 -7.48
C LEU A 175 -4.72 -0.52 -6.60
N GLN A 176 -5.13 -0.18 -5.38
CA GLN A 176 -4.29 0.45 -4.38
C GLN A 176 -3.22 -0.50 -3.81
N TYR A 177 -3.60 -1.58 -3.12
CA TYR A 177 -2.63 -2.44 -2.44
C TYR A 177 -2.03 -3.53 -3.33
N ASN A 178 -2.68 -4.00 -4.39
CA ASN A 178 -2.11 -4.96 -5.34
C ASN A 178 -1.42 -4.29 -6.53
N GLY A 179 -1.86 -3.09 -6.88
CA GLY A 179 -1.25 -2.26 -7.91
C GLY A 179 -0.26 -1.29 -7.33
N TRP A 180 -0.71 -0.08 -7.04
CA TRP A 180 0.13 1.04 -6.65
C TRP A 180 1.19 0.67 -5.62
N PHE A 181 0.78 0.29 -4.41
CA PHE A 181 1.71 0.11 -3.31
C PHE A 181 2.64 -1.08 -3.52
N LEU A 182 2.11 -2.22 -3.93
CA LEU A 182 2.92 -3.42 -4.12
C LEU A 182 4.00 -3.21 -5.19
N PHE A 183 3.65 -2.64 -6.35
CA PHE A 183 4.62 -2.37 -7.41
C PHE A 183 5.70 -1.40 -6.94
N VAL A 184 5.34 -0.31 -6.24
CA VAL A 184 6.33 0.63 -5.70
C VAL A 184 7.22 -0.02 -4.65
N VAL A 185 6.66 -0.84 -3.74
CA VAL A 185 7.40 -1.56 -2.71
C VAL A 185 8.37 -2.56 -3.30
N ILE A 186 7.97 -3.37 -4.29
CA ILE A 186 8.88 -4.28 -4.97
C ILE A 186 9.95 -3.50 -5.76
N GLY A 187 9.59 -2.38 -6.38
CA GLY A 187 10.57 -1.51 -7.03
C GLY A 187 11.59 -0.94 -6.06
N LEU A 188 11.17 -0.46 -4.89
CA LEU A 188 12.07 -0.02 -3.81
C LEU A 188 12.92 -1.17 -3.24
N LEU A 189 12.39 -2.38 -3.17
CA LEU A 189 13.16 -3.56 -2.80
C LEU A 189 14.27 -3.85 -3.82
N LEU A 190 13.95 -3.84 -5.12
CA LEU A 190 14.94 -3.99 -6.17
C LEU A 190 15.99 -2.89 -6.08
N GLN A 191 15.56 -1.66 -5.83
CA GLN A 191 16.45 -0.52 -5.64
C GLN A 191 17.42 -0.72 -4.47
N TYR A 192 16.93 -1.21 -3.32
CA TYR A 192 17.75 -1.54 -2.16
C TYR A 192 18.83 -2.60 -2.47
N VAL A 193 18.44 -3.63 -3.23
CA VAL A 193 19.32 -4.73 -3.65
C VAL A 193 20.36 -4.24 -4.67
N GLU A 194 19.94 -3.41 -5.63
CA GLU A 194 20.79 -2.79 -6.66
C GLU A 194 21.83 -1.84 -6.04
N GLU A 195 21.43 -0.97 -5.10
CA GLU A 195 22.34 -0.06 -4.38
C GLU A 195 23.48 -0.81 -3.68
N ARG A 196 23.18 -2.00 -3.14
CA ARG A 196 24.13 -2.83 -2.38
C ARG A 196 24.87 -3.86 -3.23
N GLN A 197 24.68 -3.83 -4.55
CA GLN A 197 25.28 -4.80 -5.48
C GLN A 197 24.98 -6.27 -5.10
N ILE A 198 23.84 -6.51 -4.44
CA ILE A 198 23.41 -7.86 -4.08
C ILE A 198 22.88 -8.53 -5.35
N LYS A 199 23.42 -9.71 -5.68
CA LYS A 199 23.01 -10.44 -6.88
C LYS A 199 21.60 -11.01 -6.72
N TYR A 200 20.72 -10.71 -7.68
CA TYR A 200 19.41 -11.32 -7.85
C TYR A 200 19.25 -11.86 -9.27
N LYS A 201 18.35 -12.82 -9.50
CA LYS A 201 18.15 -13.36 -10.86
C LYS A 201 17.23 -12.43 -11.64
N THR A 202 17.76 -11.82 -12.70
CA THR A 202 17.06 -10.83 -13.53
C THR A 202 15.92 -11.43 -14.36
N THR A 203 16.11 -12.61 -14.95
CA THR A 203 15.08 -13.23 -15.79
C THR A 203 13.79 -13.55 -15.00
N PRO A 204 13.82 -14.21 -13.83
CA PRO A 204 12.60 -14.44 -13.04
C PRO A 204 11.90 -13.16 -12.60
N ILE A 205 12.62 -12.08 -12.24
CA ILE A 205 11.94 -10.83 -11.85
C ILE A 205 11.24 -10.15 -13.02
N LYS A 206 11.77 -10.27 -14.25
CA LYS A 206 11.08 -9.77 -15.45
C LYS A 206 9.77 -10.52 -15.69
N TYR A 207 9.78 -11.85 -15.52
CA TYR A 207 8.54 -12.62 -15.61
C TYR A 207 7.55 -12.26 -14.50
N PHE A 208 8.01 -12.11 -13.25
CA PHE A 208 7.17 -11.62 -12.16
C PHE A 208 6.52 -10.26 -12.52
N TYR A 209 7.31 -9.31 -13.03
CA TYR A 209 6.82 -8.00 -13.47
C TYR A 209 5.70 -8.13 -14.51
N ILE A 210 5.95 -8.89 -15.59
CA ILE A 210 4.99 -9.04 -16.69
C ILE A 210 3.71 -9.69 -16.19
N LEU A 211 3.82 -10.81 -15.47
CA LEU A 211 2.68 -11.56 -14.95
C LEU A 211 1.83 -10.70 -14.02
N MET A 212 2.45 -9.99 -13.08
CA MET A 212 1.71 -9.09 -12.18
C MET A 212 1.09 -7.90 -12.91
N SER A 213 1.78 -7.34 -13.92
CA SER A 213 1.28 -6.18 -14.68
C SER A 213 0.07 -6.55 -15.53
N VAL A 214 0.11 -7.72 -16.17
CA VAL A 214 -1.04 -8.26 -16.94
C VAL A 214 -2.17 -8.64 -15.99
N ALA A 215 -1.86 -9.22 -14.83
CA ALA A 215 -2.86 -9.66 -13.86
C ALA A 215 -3.54 -8.52 -13.10
N VAL A 216 -2.93 -7.35 -12.95
CA VAL A 216 -3.41 -6.33 -11.98
C VAL A 216 -4.86 -5.91 -12.21
N ILE A 217 -5.27 -5.69 -13.47
CA ILE A 217 -6.66 -5.29 -13.78
C ILE A 217 -7.61 -6.48 -13.72
N PRO A 218 -7.35 -7.60 -14.42
CA PRO A 218 -8.23 -8.76 -14.34
C PRO A 218 -8.39 -9.30 -12.92
N ALA A 219 -7.39 -9.13 -12.05
CA ALA A 219 -7.43 -9.59 -10.66
C ALA A 219 -8.47 -8.90 -9.79
N ILE A 220 -9.05 -7.77 -10.23
CA ILE A 220 -10.23 -7.18 -9.57
C ILE A 220 -11.37 -8.21 -9.51
N SER A 221 -11.50 -9.08 -10.52
CA SER A 221 -12.50 -10.17 -10.56
C SER A 221 -12.51 -11.05 -9.31
N LEU A 222 -11.34 -11.30 -8.69
CA LEU A 222 -11.22 -12.06 -7.45
C LEU A 222 -12.02 -11.41 -6.31
N SER A 223 -12.08 -10.07 -6.29
CA SER A 223 -12.83 -9.32 -5.28
C SER A 223 -14.35 -9.34 -5.50
N PHE A 224 -14.81 -9.74 -6.70
CA PHE A 224 -16.22 -9.77 -7.07
C PHE A 224 -16.85 -11.16 -6.89
N LEU A 225 -16.07 -12.16 -6.49
CA LEU A 225 -16.55 -13.54 -6.37
C LEU A 225 -17.62 -13.73 -5.30
N GLY A 226 -17.69 -12.84 -4.30
CA GLY A 226 -18.71 -12.84 -3.26
C GLY A 226 -20.01 -12.08 -3.61
N MET A 227 -20.15 -11.59 -4.84
CA MET A 227 -21.30 -10.74 -5.25
C MET A 227 -22.30 -11.54 -6.07
N SER A 228 -23.56 -11.07 -6.15
CA SER A 228 -24.64 -11.73 -6.91
C SER A 228 -24.30 -11.93 -8.40
N PHE A 229 -23.45 -11.07 -8.96
CA PHE A 229 -23.02 -11.11 -10.36
C PHE A 229 -21.67 -11.82 -10.58
N SER A 230 -21.16 -12.55 -9.59
CA SER A 230 -19.85 -13.23 -9.63
C SER A 230 -19.64 -14.15 -10.83
N ARG A 231 -20.72 -14.75 -11.37
CA ARG A 231 -20.67 -15.65 -12.54
C ARG A 231 -19.96 -15.05 -13.76
N TYR A 232 -20.06 -13.73 -13.96
CA TYR A 232 -19.41 -13.04 -15.09
C TYR A 232 -17.90 -12.88 -14.91
N PHE A 233 -17.41 -13.11 -13.70
CA PHE A 233 -16.02 -12.87 -13.29
C PHE A 233 -15.26 -14.16 -12.95
N LEU A 234 -15.89 -15.34 -13.04
CA LEU A 234 -15.26 -16.62 -12.70
C LEU A 234 -14.05 -16.94 -13.58
N ILE A 235 -14.20 -16.86 -14.91
CA ILE A 235 -13.11 -17.18 -15.86
C ILE A 235 -11.87 -16.30 -15.61
N PRO A 236 -11.98 -14.95 -15.58
CA PRO A 236 -10.82 -14.11 -15.28
C PRO A 236 -10.27 -14.35 -13.87
N ALA A 237 -11.11 -14.67 -12.88
CA ALA A 237 -10.66 -14.95 -11.52
C ALA A 237 -9.79 -16.21 -11.44
N TYR A 238 -10.22 -17.33 -12.04
CA TYR A 238 -9.42 -18.57 -12.09
C TYR A 238 -8.08 -18.35 -12.81
N PHE A 239 -8.13 -17.68 -13.96
CA PHE A 239 -6.93 -17.38 -14.75
C PHE A 239 -5.91 -16.56 -13.95
N VAL A 240 -6.38 -15.50 -13.28
CA VAL A 240 -5.52 -14.66 -12.44
C VAL A 240 -4.98 -15.42 -11.24
N ALA A 241 -5.79 -16.24 -10.56
CA ALA A 241 -5.36 -16.98 -9.39
C ALA A 241 -4.14 -17.87 -9.71
N ILE A 242 -4.11 -18.47 -10.90
CA ILE A 242 -2.97 -19.24 -11.40
C ILE A 242 -1.79 -18.33 -11.74
N ILE A 243 -2.02 -17.27 -12.52
CA ILE A 243 -0.95 -16.33 -12.92
C ILE A 243 -0.23 -15.73 -11.71
N GLN A 244 -0.98 -15.36 -10.66
CA GLN A 244 -0.42 -14.78 -9.44
C GLN A 244 0.46 -15.77 -8.67
N LEU A 245 0.12 -17.06 -8.65
CA LEU A 245 0.96 -18.11 -8.05
C LEU A 245 2.23 -18.36 -8.88
N VAL A 246 2.13 -18.36 -10.21
CA VAL A 246 3.31 -18.45 -11.09
C VAL A 246 4.21 -17.23 -10.90
N ALA A 247 3.63 -16.03 -10.80
CA ALA A 247 4.36 -14.82 -10.50
C ALA A 247 5.08 -14.94 -9.14
N LEU A 248 4.39 -15.40 -8.10
CA LEU A 248 4.99 -15.61 -6.78
C LEU A 248 6.20 -16.57 -6.85
N PHE A 249 6.09 -17.67 -7.59
CA PHE A 249 7.22 -18.58 -7.81
C PHE A 249 8.40 -17.87 -8.50
N CYS A 250 8.14 -17.08 -9.54
CA CYS A 250 9.17 -16.27 -10.20
C CYS A 250 9.84 -15.26 -9.25
N PHE A 251 9.07 -14.64 -8.36
CA PHE A 251 9.59 -13.73 -7.33
C PHE A 251 10.53 -14.47 -6.37
N LEU A 252 10.09 -15.58 -5.78
CA LEU A 252 10.92 -16.37 -4.85
C LEU A 252 12.21 -16.86 -5.52
N LYS A 253 12.12 -17.33 -6.77
CA LYS A 253 13.29 -17.74 -7.56
C LYS A 253 14.25 -16.59 -7.84
N SER A 254 13.76 -15.37 -8.02
CA SER A 254 14.61 -14.19 -8.24
C SER A 254 15.43 -13.83 -7.01
N PHE A 255 14.78 -13.87 -5.84
CA PHE A 255 15.34 -13.40 -4.58
C PHE A 255 16.08 -14.47 -3.78
N SER A 256 16.12 -15.73 -4.22
CA SER A 256 16.75 -16.82 -3.46
C SER A 256 18.19 -16.53 -3.00
N GLY A 257 18.97 -15.81 -3.80
CA GLY A 257 20.34 -15.36 -3.44
C GLY A 257 20.39 -14.16 -2.49
N VAL A 258 19.35 -13.31 -2.52
CA VAL A 258 19.23 -12.11 -1.69
C VAL A 258 18.98 -12.46 -0.22
N TRP A 259 18.30 -13.59 0.04
CA TRP A 259 17.93 -13.99 1.40
C TRP A 259 19.16 -14.13 2.29
N LYS A 260 20.20 -14.80 1.81
CA LYS A 260 21.48 -14.95 2.52
C LYS A 260 22.13 -13.60 2.79
N SER A 261 22.16 -12.70 1.81
CA SER A 261 22.75 -11.37 1.97
C SER A 261 22.02 -10.54 3.03
N ILE A 262 20.69 -10.61 3.08
CA ILE A 262 19.91 -9.89 4.08
C ILE A 262 20.20 -10.43 5.49
N THR A 263 20.29 -11.76 5.64
CA THR A 263 20.66 -12.40 6.92
C THR A 263 22.06 -12.03 7.38
N VAL A 264 23.04 -11.92 6.48
CA VAL A 264 24.43 -11.62 6.85
C VAL A 264 24.65 -10.13 7.13
N GLN A 265 24.00 -9.24 6.39
CA GLN A 265 24.32 -7.80 6.43
C GLN A 265 23.52 -7.00 7.47
N ASN A 266 22.51 -7.61 8.10
CA ASN A 266 21.58 -6.90 8.98
C ASN A 266 21.49 -7.55 10.35
N SER A 267 21.12 -6.76 11.36
CA SER A 267 20.81 -7.30 12.69
C SER A 267 19.56 -8.18 12.68
N GLN A 268 19.42 -9.05 13.69
CA GLN A 268 18.26 -9.95 13.83
C GLN A 268 16.90 -9.20 13.84
N TRP A 269 16.85 -7.98 14.38
CA TRP A 269 15.66 -7.12 14.39
C TRP A 269 15.25 -6.62 13.01
N ILE A 270 16.23 -6.33 12.15
CA ILE A 270 15.96 -5.89 10.78
C ILE A 270 15.59 -7.11 9.92
N GLN A 271 16.22 -8.26 10.18
CA GLN A 271 15.89 -9.52 9.51
C GLN A 271 14.46 -9.98 9.83
N SER A 272 13.97 -9.81 11.06
CA SER A 272 12.59 -10.21 11.39
C SER A 272 11.57 -9.43 10.56
N LEU A 273 11.75 -8.13 10.39
CA LEU A 273 10.91 -7.30 9.51
C LEU A 273 10.89 -7.80 8.06
N TRP A 274 12.07 -8.19 7.55
CA TRP A 274 12.19 -8.80 6.23
C TRP A 274 11.40 -10.11 6.12
N TRP A 275 11.54 -11.01 7.10
CA TRP A 275 10.84 -12.29 7.08
C TRP A 275 9.33 -12.13 7.25
N ILE A 276 8.87 -11.21 8.10
CA ILE A 276 7.46 -10.86 8.24
C ILE A 276 6.91 -10.36 6.90
N PHE A 277 7.62 -9.46 6.23
CA PHE A 277 7.23 -8.95 4.91
C PHE A 277 7.09 -10.09 3.88
N ILE A 278 8.10 -10.95 3.76
CA ILE A 278 8.10 -12.05 2.79
C ILE A 278 7.01 -13.09 3.11
N ALA A 279 6.90 -13.50 4.37
CA ALA A 279 5.90 -14.46 4.81
C ALA A 279 4.47 -13.93 4.59
N SER A 280 4.23 -12.66 4.94
CA SER A 280 2.93 -12.00 4.72
C SER A 280 2.60 -11.85 3.24
N PHE A 281 3.60 -11.54 2.40
CA PHE A 281 3.40 -11.45 0.96
C PHE A 281 3.04 -12.79 0.34
N ILE A 282 3.77 -13.86 0.69
CA ILE A 282 3.46 -15.24 0.26
C ILE A 282 2.05 -15.62 0.72
N PHE A 283 1.77 -15.45 2.02
CA PHE A 283 0.50 -15.84 2.62
C PHE A 283 -0.67 -15.10 1.99
N LYS A 284 -0.55 -13.78 1.77
CA LYS A 284 -1.54 -12.98 1.05
C LYS A 284 -1.81 -13.54 -0.34
N MET A 285 -0.78 -13.83 -1.12
CA MET A 285 -0.93 -14.31 -2.50
C MET A 285 -1.64 -15.67 -2.52
N ILE A 286 -1.31 -16.55 -1.58
CA ILE A 286 -2.01 -17.85 -1.41
C ILE A 286 -3.48 -17.61 -1.06
N LEU A 287 -3.77 -16.81 -0.03
CA LEU A 287 -5.15 -16.53 0.39
C LEU A 287 -5.99 -15.93 -0.74
N GLN A 288 -5.41 -15.01 -1.51
CA GLN A 288 -6.09 -14.39 -2.64
C GLN A 288 -6.41 -15.42 -3.73
N SER A 289 -5.48 -16.33 -4.04
CA SER A 289 -5.73 -17.40 -5.01
C SER A 289 -6.72 -18.45 -4.50
N LEU A 290 -6.74 -18.76 -3.19
CA LEU A 290 -7.70 -19.70 -2.62
C LEU A 290 -9.15 -19.21 -2.71
N SER A 291 -9.39 -17.89 -2.84
CA SER A 291 -10.74 -17.32 -2.92
C SER A 291 -11.60 -17.80 -4.10
N VAL A 292 -10.98 -18.39 -5.13
CA VAL A 292 -11.68 -19.01 -6.28
C VAL A 292 -12.28 -20.38 -5.94
N ILE A 293 -11.79 -21.04 -4.90
CA ILE A 293 -12.26 -22.36 -4.49
C ILE A 293 -13.54 -22.17 -3.65
N PRO A 294 -14.67 -22.82 -4.00
CA PRO A 294 -15.96 -22.60 -3.33
C PRO A 294 -15.91 -22.69 -1.80
N LEU A 295 -15.16 -23.65 -1.25
CA LEU A 295 -14.96 -23.82 0.19
C LEU A 295 -14.41 -22.56 0.87
N PHE A 296 -13.39 -21.94 0.28
CA PHE A 296 -12.75 -20.74 0.82
C PHE A 296 -13.49 -19.46 0.42
N ASN A 297 -14.22 -19.48 -0.70
CA ASN A 297 -15.03 -18.35 -1.15
C ASN A 297 -16.08 -17.96 -0.10
N ALA A 298 -16.86 -18.94 0.37
CA ALA A 298 -17.87 -18.72 1.40
C ALA A 298 -17.27 -18.12 2.69
N LEU A 299 -16.09 -18.61 3.08
CA LEU A 299 -15.36 -18.08 4.25
C LEU A 299 -14.87 -16.64 4.00
N ALA A 300 -14.30 -16.38 2.82
CA ALA A 300 -13.69 -15.10 2.49
C ALA A 300 -14.71 -13.96 2.40
N PHE A 301 -15.89 -14.21 1.82
CA PHE A 301 -16.86 -13.15 1.52
C PHE A 301 -18.01 -13.04 2.52
N ASN A 302 -18.38 -14.12 3.21
CA ASN A 302 -19.47 -14.06 4.20
C ASN A 302 -18.98 -13.65 5.59
N ASN A 303 -17.66 -13.56 5.82
CA ASN A 303 -17.09 -13.17 7.09
C ASN A 303 -16.33 -11.84 7.00
N LYS A 304 -16.96 -10.76 7.48
CA LYS A 304 -16.36 -9.42 7.54
C LYS A 304 -15.03 -9.39 8.28
N LEU A 305 -14.84 -10.20 9.32
CA LEU A 305 -13.59 -10.26 10.08
C LEU A 305 -12.44 -10.81 9.25
N ILE A 306 -12.71 -11.77 8.35
CA ILE A 306 -11.70 -12.34 7.45
C ILE A 306 -11.28 -11.30 6.40
N ILE A 307 -12.24 -10.56 5.83
CA ILE A 307 -11.94 -9.44 4.91
C ILE A 307 -11.07 -8.39 5.60
N LEU A 308 -11.44 -8.00 6.83
CA LEU A 308 -10.66 -7.05 7.62
C LEU A 308 -9.27 -7.60 7.95
N ALA A 309 -9.14 -8.88 8.33
CA ALA A 309 -7.85 -9.51 8.60
C ALA A 309 -6.96 -9.53 7.35
N TYR A 310 -7.52 -9.82 6.18
CA TYR A 310 -6.79 -9.77 4.91
C TYR A 310 -6.33 -8.34 4.55
N LEU A 311 -7.17 -7.33 4.80
CA LEU A 311 -6.76 -5.93 4.64
C LEU A 311 -5.60 -5.58 5.59
N HIS A 312 -5.68 -5.96 6.86
CA HIS A 312 -4.59 -5.72 7.82
C HIS A 312 -3.33 -6.51 7.47
N LEU A 313 -3.43 -7.72 6.92
CA LEU A 313 -2.27 -8.47 6.41
C LEU A 313 -1.52 -7.67 5.33
N ASN A 314 -2.23 -6.99 4.43
CA ASN A 314 -1.61 -6.12 3.44
C ASN A 314 -0.89 -4.93 4.10
N PHE A 315 -1.59 -4.21 4.98
CA PHE A 315 -1.07 -2.96 5.54
C PHE A 315 -0.02 -3.17 6.64
N LEU A 316 -0.30 -4.06 7.61
CA LEU A 316 0.55 -4.36 8.76
C LEU A 316 1.54 -5.51 8.51
N GLY A 317 1.21 -6.48 7.66
CA GLY A 317 2.11 -7.61 7.37
C GLY A 317 3.09 -7.33 6.24
N ILE A 318 2.70 -6.53 5.24
CA ILE A 318 3.52 -6.27 4.05
C ILE A 318 4.10 -4.86 4.07
N PHE A 319 3.26 -3.83 4.01
CA PHE A 319 3.75 -2.47 3.79
C PHE A 319 4.49 -1.89 5.00
N THR A 320 3.93 -2.04 6.21
CA THR A 320 4.56 -1.48 7.41
C THR A 320 5.93 -2.13 7.71
N PRO A 321 6.08 -3.47 7.70
CA PRO A 321 7.36 -4.11 7.94
C PRO A 321 8.40 -3.76 6.88
N PHE A 322 7.98 -3.64 5.61
CA PHE A 322 8.86 -3.17 4.54
C PHE A 322 9.31 -1.71 4.76
N ILE A 323 8.40 -0.81 5.11
CA ILE A 323 8.74 0.60 5.40
C ILE A 323 9.74 0.67 6.54
N LEU A 324 9.49 -0.03 7.65
CA LEU A 324 10.40 -0.09 8.80
C LEU A 324 11.76 -0.69 8.42
N PHE A 325 11.76 -1.76 7.61
CA PHE A 325 12.98 -2.36 7.08
C PHE A 325 13.83 -1.34 6.32
N ILE A 326 13.22 -0.54 5.42
CA ILE A 326 13.94 0.52 4.69
C ILE A 326 14.43 1.62 5.64
N LEU A 327 13.62 2.04 6.62
CA LEU A 327 14.02 3.07 7.60
C LEU A 327 15.25 2.65 8.41
N PHE A 328 15.28 1.43 8.91
CA PHE A 328 16.44 0.92 9.66
C PHE A 328 17.66 0.72 8.76
N THR A 329 17.49 0.13 7.58
CA THR A 329 18.61 -0.16 6.68
C THR A 329 19.24 1.09 6.06
N LYS A 330 18.46 2.16 5.88
CA LYS A 330 18.98 3.50 5.50
C LYS A 330 19.45 4.32 6.71
N GLN A 331 19.39 3.78 7.94
CA GLN A 331 19.76 4.46 9.19
C GLN A 331 18.96 5.75 9.46
N TRP A 332 17.73 5.83 8.95
CA TRP A 332 16.81 6.94 9.24
C TRP A 332 16.10 6.75 10.58
N LEU A 333 16.07 5.52 11.08
CA LEU A 333 15.62 5.17 12.41
C LEU A 333 16.75 4.39 13.10
N PRO A 334 17.29 4.87 14.25
CA PRO A 334 18.36 4.19 14.94
C PRO A 334 17.84 2.92 15.62
N LEU A 335 18.63 1.84 15.63
CA LEU A 335 18.28 0.62 16.35
C LEU A 335 18.76 0.69 17.80
N ASN A 336 17.96 1.32 18.66
CA ASN A 336 18.19 1.44 20.11
C ASN A 336 17.16 0.65 20.92
N HIS A 337 17.30 0.63 22.26
CA HIS A 337 16.39 -0.10 23.14
C HIS A 337 14.91 0.29 22.94
N PHE A 338 14.62 1.60 22.80
CA PHE A 338 13.27 2.09 22.58
C PHE A 338 12.66 1.56 21.28
N THR A 339 13.39 1.61 20.16
CA THR A 339 12.90 1.09 18.88
C THR A 339 12.72 -0.43 18.86
N LYS A 340 13.55 -1.19 19.60
CA LYS A 340 13.38 -2.64 19.75
C LYS A 340 12.12 -2.97 20.55
N MET A 341 11.87 -2.24 21.64
CA MET A 341 10.64 -2.38 22.42
C MET A 341 9.40 -2.02 21.59
N ALA A 342 9.46 -0.94 20.81
CA ALA A 342 8.39 -0.57 19.88
C ALA A 342 8.11 -1.66 18.84
N LEU A 343 9.15 -2.31 18.30
CA LEU A 343 9.02 -3.44 17.37
C LEU A 343 8.47 -4.72 18.00
N LEU A 344 8.58 -4.90 19.32
CA LEU A 344 7.97 -6.04 20.02
C LEU A 344 6.48 -5.82 20.32
N LEU A 345 6.12 -4.56 20.58
CA LEU A 345 4.73 -4.18 20.86
C LEU A 345 3.88 -4.07 19.59
N PHE A 346 4.52 -3.71 18.48
CA PHE A 346 3.93 -3.69 17.13
C PHE A 346 3.87 -5.10 16.56
#